data_AF-A0A556CIV0-F1
#
_entry.id   AF-A0A556CIV0-F1
#
_cell.length_a   1.000
_cell.length_b   1.000
_cell.length_c   1.000
_cell.angle_alpha   90.00
_cell.angle_beta   90.00
_cell.angle_gamma   90.00
#
_symmetry.space_group_name_H-M   'P 1'
#
loop_
_entity.id
_entity.type
_entity.pdbx_description
1 polymer ?
#
loop_
_entity_poly.entity_id
_entity_poly.type
_entity_poly.pdbx_seq_one_letter_code
_entity_poly.pdbx_strand_id
1 'polypeptide(L)'
;MSCNENKHHSSSHCVVDVVKFINELQDCSTTTCGSGCEIPFLGAHNTASVANTRPFILYTKAGTPFEAFAPSASLTSCQSPIFRVESVDDDSCAVLRVLTVVLGDGSTVPPGDDPICTFLAVPNARLVSTSTCITVDLSCFCAIQCLRDVSI
;
A
#
# COMPACT_ATOMS: atom_id res chain seq x y z
N MET A 1 4.62 7.81 -27.34
CA MET A 1 5.55 6.68 -27.55
C MET A 1 4.74 5.41 -27.68
N SER A 2 5.11 4.58 -28.64
CA SER A 2 4.33 3.47 -29.21
C SER A 2 3.96 2.38 -28.19
N CYS A 3 2.69 1.98 -28.15
CA CYS A 3 2.25 0.74 -27.53
C CYS A 3 2.38 -0.39 -28.55
N ASN A 4 3.54 -1.04 -28.61
CA ASN A 4 3.66 -2.34 -29.23
C ASN A 4 4.84 -3.12 -28.62
N GLU A 5 4.53 -3.98 -27.65
CA GLU A 5 5.37 -5.14 -27.36
C GLU A 5 4.46 -6.36 -27.22
N ASN A 6 4.42 -7.17 -28.26
CA ASN A 6 4.06 -8.58 -28.18
C ASN A 6 5.08 -9.27 -27.26
N LYS A 7 4.77 -9.38 -25.96
CA LYS A 7 5.48 -10.27 -25.05
C LYS A 7 4.60 -11.47 -24.75
N HIS A 8 5.17 -12.65 -24.96
CA HIS A 8 4.61 -13.95 -24.62
C HIS A 8 4.00 -13.93 -23.22
N HIS A 9 2.73 -14.33 -23.10
CA HIS A 9 2.03 -14.54 -21.84
C HIS A 9 2.69 -15.68 -21.03
N SER A 10 3.76 -15.36 -20.31
CA SER A 10 4.15 -16.09 -19.11
C SER A 10 3.27 -15.56 -18.00
N SER A 11 2.33 -16.37 -17.50
CA SER A 11 1.50 -16.14 -16.29
C SER A 11 1.20 -14.68 -15.91
N SER A 12 -0.05 -14.23 -16.09
CA SER A 12 -0.48 -12.88 -15.72
C SER A 12 -0.42 -12.65 -14.20
N HIS A 13 0.75 -12.22 -13.69
CA HIS A 13 1.00 -11.90 -12.28
C HIS A 13 0.65 -10.44 -11.98
N CYS A 14 -0.57 -10.01 -12.33
CA CYS A 14 -0.98 -8.61 -12.21
C CYS A 14 -0.81 -8.04 -10.80
N VAL A 15 -1.01 -8.85 -9.75
CA VAL A 15 -0.76 -8.43 -8.37
C VAL A 15 0.73 -8.17 -8.13
N VAL A 16 1.61 -9.07 -8.59
CA VAL A 16 3.07 -8.94 -8.44
C VAL A 16 3.55 -7.69 -9.15
N ASP A 17 3.13 -7.49 -10.40
CA ASP A 17 3.54 -6.35 -11.23
C ASP A 17 3.14 -5.02 -10.58
N VAL A 18 1.93 -4.94 -10.03
CA VAL A 18 1.45 -3.73 -9.33
C VAL A 18 2.24 -3.49 -8.04
N VAL A 19 2.49 -4.51 -7.24
CA VAL A 19 3.25 -4.34 -5.98
C VAL A 19 4.71 -3.97 -6.27
N LYS A 20 5.35 -4.57 -7.29
CA LYS A 20 6.70 -4.17 -7.75
C LYS A 20 6.72 -2.72 -8.22
N PHE A 21 5.75 -2.31 -9.03
CA PHE A 21 5.63 -0.93 -9.48
C PHE A 21 5.48 0.05 -8.31
N ILE A 22 4.67 -0.28 -7.30
CA ILE A 22 4.55 0.56 -6.08
C ILE A 22 5.90 0.62 -5.35
N ASN A 23 6.63 -0.49 -5.23
CA ASN A 23 7.94 -0.51 -4.58
C ASN A 23 8.94 0.42 -5.30
N GLU A 24 9.04 0.33 -6.62
CA GLU A 24 9.89 1.20 -7.44
C GLU A 24 9.51 2.69 -7.30
N LEU A 25 8.21 3.01 -7.30
CA LEU A 25 7.73 4.38 -7.07
C LEU A 25 8.18 4.93 -5.70
N GLN A 26 8.16 4.10 -4.66
CA GLN A 26 8.59 4.50 -3.32
C GLN A 26 10.10 4.77 -3.28
N ASP A 27 10.91 3.93 -3.91
CA ASP A 27 12.37 4.12 -3.97
C ASP A 27 12.74 5.42 -4.68
N CYS A 28 12.05 5.76 -5.77
CA CYS A 28 12.24 7.04 -6.45
C CYS A 28 11.88 8.25 -5.57
N SER A 29 10.87 8.14 -4.70
CA SER A 29 10.44 9.24 -3.82
C SER A 29 11.48 9.64 -2.76
N THR A 30 12.36 8.71 -2.37
CA THR A 30 13.42 8.98 -1.38
C THR A 30 14.63 9.71 -1.97
N THR A 31 14.78 9.70 -3.30
CA THR A 31 15.98 10.17 -4.02
C THR A 31 15.73 11.48 -4.79
N THR A 32 14.58 12.13 -4.63
CA THR A 32 14.23 13.28 -5.48
C THR A 32 14.96 14.56 -5.10
N CYS A 33 15.93 14.96 -5.94
CA CYS A 33 16.16 16.37 -6.24
C CYS A 33 14.89 16.89 -6.96
N GLY A 34 14.18 17.86 -6.37
CA GLY A 34 12.85 18.33 -6.83
C GLY A 34 12.79 18.96 -8.23
N SER A 35 13.89 18.95 -8.98
CA SER A 35 14.01 19.43 -10.37
C SER A 35 14.27 18.32 -11.40
N GLY A 36 14.25 17.04 -11.01
CA GLY A 36 14.45 15.93 -11.94
C GLY A 36 13.25 15.73 -12.87
N CYS A 37 13.47 15.73 -14.19
CA CYS A 37 12.45 15.41 -15.20
C CYS A 37 12.01 13.94 -15.19
N GLU A 38 12.65 13.11 -14.36
CA GLU A 38 12.41 11.67 -14.23
C GLU A 38 11.43 11.33 -13.10
N ILE A 39 10.88 12.35 -12.42
CA ILE A 39 9.88 12.13 -11.38
C ILE A 39 8.60 11.57 -12.05
N PRO A 40 8.18 10.33 -11.72
CA PRO A 40 7.09 9.65 -12.42
C PRO A 40 5.70 10.24 -12.10
N PHE A 41 5.63 11.26 -11.23
CA PHE A 41 4.42 11.99 -10.86
C PHE A 41 4.53 13.49 -11.15
N LEU A 42 3.48 14.05 -11.75
CA LEU A 42 3.35 15.48 -11.97
C LEU A 42 2.97 16.17 -10.64
N GLY A 43 3.71 17.20 -10.23
CA GLY A 43 3.34 18.03 -9.06
C GLY A 43 4.34 18.09 -7.90
N ALA A 44 5.59 17.64 -8.07
CA ALA A 44 6.65 17.72 -7.06
C ALA A 44 7.15 19.15 -6.74
N HIS A 45 6.38 20.19 -7.06
CA HIS A 45 6.78 21.59 -6.88
C HIS A 45 5.92 22.28 -5.80
N ASN A 46 6.57 22.51 -4.66
CA ASN A 46 6.28 23.45 -3.58
C ASN A 46 5.23 23.06 -2.50
N THR A 47 5.75 22.91 -1.28
CA THR A 47 5.06 22.99 0.05
C THR A 47 4.15 21.85 0.52
N ALA A 48 3.78 20.89 -0.33
CA ALA A 48 3.02 19.71 0.12
C ALA A 48 3.96 18.59 0.62
N SER A 49 3.55 17.86 1.66
CA SER A 49 4.21 16.61 2.06
C SER A 49 4.20 15.65 0.87
N VAL A 50 5.39 15.26 0.42
CA VAL A 50 5.53 14.30 -0.68
C VAL A 50 5.02 12.95 -0.17
N ALA A 51 3.97 12.43 -0.81
CA ALA A 51 3.49 11.09 -0.52
C ALA A 51 4.62 10.09 -0.80
N ASN A 52 4.96 9.28 0.20
CA ASN A 52 6.08 8.35 0.12
C ASN A 52 5.62 6.92 -0.17
N THR A 53 4.30 6.68 -0.29
CA THR A 53 3.75 5.36 -0.54
C THR A 53 2.33 5.40 -1.11
N ARG A 54 1.99 4.34 -1.84
CA ARG A 54 0.63 3.99 -2.27
C ARG A 54 0.19 2.74 -1.51
N PRO A 55 -0.59 2.88 -0.43
CA PRO A 55 -1.13 1.74 0.30
C PRO A 55 -2.08 0.92 -0.57
N PHE A 56 -2.23 -0.35 -0.25
CA PHE A 56 -3.12 -1.24 -0.98
C PHE A 56 -3.74 -2.32 -0.10
N ILE A 57 -4.81 -2.92 -0.61
CA ILE A 57 -5.49 -4.08 -0.05
C ILE A 57 -5.27 -5.25 -1.01
N LEU A 58 -4.93 -6.42 -0.46
CA LEU A 58 -4.83 -7.68 -1.20
C LEU A 58 -6.09 -8.51 -0.96
N TYR A 59 -6.57 -9.20 -2.00
CA TYR A 59 -7.74 -10.06 -1.91
C TYR A 59 -7.36 -11.52 -2.11
N THR A 60 -7.86 -12.37 -1.23
CA THR A 60 -7.68 -13.81 -1.29
C THR A 60 -8.48 -14.42 -2.45
N LYS A 61 -8.26 -15.71 -2.74
CA LYS A 61 -9.05 -16.47 -3.72
C LYS A 61 -10.56 -16.50 -3.41
N ALA A 62 -10.94 -16.31 -2.14
CA ALA A 62 -12.34 -16.22 -1.72
C ALA A 62 -12.98 -14.85 -2.01
N GLY A 63 -12.21 -13.88 -2.50
CA GLY A 63 -12.67 -12.51 -2.75
C GLY A 63 -12.74 -11.65 -1.49
N THR A 64 -12.24 -12.13 -0.35
CA THR A 64 -12.17 -11.36 0.90
C THR A 64 -10.84 -10.62 1.01
N PRO A 65 -10.80 -9.43 1.63
CA PRO A 65 -9.55 -8.77 2.00
C PRO A 65 -8.68 -9.72 2.84
N PHE A 66 -7.38 -9.71 2.55
CA PHE A 66 -6.38 -10.36 3.37
C PHE A 66 -6.06 -9.46 4.56
N GLU A 67 -6.10 -10.01 5.77
CA GLU A 67 -5.84 -9.30 7.02
C GLU A 67 -4.63 -9.89 7.72
N ALA A 68 -3.83 -9.01 8.33
CA ALA A 68 -2.70 -9.39 9.14
C ALA A 68 -2.78 -8.76 10.52
N PHE A 69 -2.17 -9.39 11.51
CA PHE A 69 -2.10 -8.83 12.84
C PHE A 69 -1.27 -7.53 12.84
N ALA A 70 -1.86 -6.48 13.36
CA ALA A 70 -1.28 -5.19 13.64
C ALA A 70 -1.54 -4.89 15.11
N PRO A 71 -0.55 -5.10 16.01
CA PRO A 71 -0.67 -4.73 17.40
C PRO A 71 -1.07 -3.26 17.50
N SER A 72 -2.30 -3.03 17.93
CA SER A 72 -2.83 -1.73 18.26
C SER A 72 -3.02 -1.68 19.77
N ALA A 73 -3.24 -0.49 20.33
CA ALA A 73 -3.59 -0.36 21.75
C ALA A 73 -4.99 -0.95 22.08
N SER A 74 -5.73 -1.49 21.09
CA SER A 74 -7.03 -2.12 21.27
C SER A 74 -6.90 -3.61 21.59
N LEU A 75 -7.66 -4.06 22.58
CA LEU A 75 -7.78 -5.48 22.96
C LEU A 75 -8.75 -6.28 22.06
N THR A 76 -9.48 -5.61 21.18
CA THR A 76 -10.57 -6.21 20.37
C THR A 76 -10.37 -6.07 18.87
N SER A 77 -9.50 -5.15 18.43
CA SER A 77 -9.16 -4.96 17.02
C SER A 77 -7.64 -4.87 16.88
N CYS A 78 -7.03 -5.98 16.47
CA CYS A 78 -5.59 -6.11 16.30
C CYS A 78 -5.21 -6.65 14.91
N GLN A 79 -6.11 -6.51 13.93
CA GLN A 79 -5.88 -6.89 12.54
C GLN A 79 -6.12 -5.69 11.63
N SER A 80 -5.45 -5.67 10.48
CA SER A 80 -5.68 -4.67 9.45
C SER A 80 -5.49 -5.26 8.04
N PRO A 81 -6.34 -4.87 7.07
CA PRO A 81 -6.22 -5.27 5.67
C PRO A 81 -5.40 -4.32 4.79
N ILE A 82 -4.80 -3.27 5.37
CA ILE A 82 -4.11 -2.21 4.62
C ILE A 82 -2.60 -2.39 4.73
N PHE A 83 -1.92 -2.43 3.59
CA PHE A 83 -0.49 -2.72 3.51
C PHE A 83 0.29 -1.64 2.78
N ARG A 84 1.54 -1.49 3.20
CA ARG A 84 2.62 -0.83 2.46
C ARG A 84 3.64 -1.89 2.09
N VAL A 85 4.13 -1.86 0.85
CA VAL A 85 5.26 -2.70 0.46
C VAL A 85 6.57 -2.09 0.94
N GLU A 86 7.42 -2.92 1.55
CA GLU A 86 8.77 -2.56 2.00
C GLU A 86 9.84 -3.11 1.05
N SER A 87 9.60 -4.30 0.49
CA SER A 87 10.43 -4.89 -0.56
C SER A 87 9.69 -5.98 -1.32
N VAL A 88 10.13 -6.25 -2.55
CA VAL A 88 9.68 -7.37 -3.39
C VAL A 88 10.90 -8.04 -4.00
N ASP A 89 10.92 -9.37 -4.02
CA ASP A 89 11.97 -10.14 -4.67
C ASP A 89 11.57 -10.66 -6.07
N ASP A 90 12.50 -11.34 -6.72
CA ASP A 90 12.31 -11.90 -8.05
C ASP A 90 11.34 -13.10 -8.05
N ASP A 91 11.20 -13.78 -6.90
CA ASP A 91 10.36 -14.97 -6.70
C ASP A 91 8.90 -14.62 -6.33
N SER A 92 8.49 -13.37 -6.55
CA SER A 92 7.14 -12.86 -6.23
C SER A 92 6.81 -12.89 -4.73
N CYS A 93 7.81 -12.99 -3.86
CA CYS A 93 7.65 -12.79 -2.44
C CYS A 93 7.86 -11.31 -2.09
N ALA A 94 7.09 -10.83 -1.12
CA ALA A 94 7.14 -9.43 -0.70
C ALA A 94 7.13 -9.32 0.82
N VAL A 95 7.88 -8.35 1.33
CA VAL A 95 7.76 -7.89 2.71
C VAL A 95 6.77 -6.74 2.74
N LEU A 96 5.67 -6.93 3.45
CA LEU A 96 4.60 -5.96 3.60
C LEU A 96 4.56 -5.47 5.05
N ARG A 97 4.55 -4.15 5.23
CA ARG A 97 4.23 -3.52 6.51
C ARG A 97 2.73 -3.36 6.65
N VAL A 98 2.19 -3.79 7.78
CA VAL A 98 0.78 -3.61 8.10
C VAL A 98 0.57 -2.16 8.53
N LEU A 99 -0.42 -1.49 7.96
CA LEU A 99 -0.80 -0.12 8.31
C LEU A 99 -2.07 -0.12 9.15
N THR A 100 -2.20 0.83 10.07
CA THR A 100 -3.43 1.04 10.84
C THR A 100 -4.02 2.41 10.55
N VAL A 101 -5.31 2.57 10.79
CA VAL A 101 -6.04 3.82 10.60
C VAL A 101 -6.19 4.52 11.93
N VAL A 102 -5.88 5.81 11.95
CA VAL A 102 -6.17 6.69 13.09
C VAL A 102 -7.02 7.86 12.63
N LEU A 103 -7.89 8.31 13.52
CA LEU A 103 -8.75 9.47 13.30
C LEU A 103 -7.94 10.77 13.42
N GLY A 104 -8.56 11.90 13.06
CA GLY A 104 -7.90 13.21 13.04
C GLY A 104 -7.34 13.62 14.40
N ASP A 105 -8.00 13.21 15.49
CA ASP A 105 -7.61 13.43 16.88
C ASP A 105 -6.51 12.46 17.37
N GLY A 106 -6.07 11.52 16.53
CA GLY A 106 -5.07 10.50 16.85
C GLY A 106 -5.62 9.27 17.57
N SER A 107 -6.94 9.19 17.79
CA SER A 107 -7.57 7.99 18.33
C SER A 107 -7.61 6.86 17.30
N THR A 108 -7.65 5.61 17.78
CA THR A 108 -7.81 4.43 16.93
C THR A 108 -9.25 4.30 16.43
N VAL A 109 -9.45 3.59 15.34
CA VAL A 109 -10.79 3.23 14.86
C VAL A 109 -11.59 2.53 15.99
N PRO A 110 -12.83 2.96 16.28
CA PRO A 110 -13.67 2.34 17.28
C PRO A 110 -13.92 0.85 17.01
N PRO A 111 -14.04 0.00 18.05
CA PRO A 111 -14.42 -1.40 17.85
C PRO A 111 -15.78 -1.52 17.15
N GLY A 112 -15.82 -2.27 16.04
CA GLY A 112 -17.03 -2.49 15.24
C GLY A 112 -17.09 -1.66 13.94
N ASP A 113 -16.27 -0.63 13.83
CA ASP A 113 -16.10 0.11 12.58
C ASP A 113 -15.05 -0.56 11.68
N ASP A 114 -15.30 -0.55 10.38
CA ASP A 114 -14.37 -1.09 9.39
C ASP A 114 -13.26 -0.07 9.07
N PRO A 115 -11.97 -0.44 9.21
CA PRO A 115 -10.86 0.49 9.02
C PRO A 115 -10.76 1.00 7.57
N ILE A 116 -11.12 0.20 6.57
CA ILE A 116 -11.15 0.62 5.16
C ILE A 116 -12.22 1.69 4.98
N CYS A 117 -13.44 1.44 5.46
CA CYS A 117 -14.52 2.42 5.41
C CYS A 117 -14.15 3.71 6.15
N THR A 118 -13.54 3.61 7.35
CA THR A 118 -13.08 4.78 8.09
C THR A 118 -12.08 5.59 7.27
N PHE A 119 -11.08 4.94 6.66
CA PHE A 119 -10.07 5.65 5.87
C PHE A 119 -10.64 6.30 4.59
N LEU A 120 -11.64 5.68 3.96
CA LEU A 120 -12.26 6.18 2.73
C LEU A 120 -13.31 7.26 2.98
N ALA A 121 -14.08 7.16 4.06
CA ALA A 121 -15.24 8.02 4.32
C ALA A 121 -14.95 9.17 5.30
N VAL A 122 -13.96 9.04 6.20
CA VAL A 122 -13.65 10.07 7.19
C VAL A 122 -12.52 10.98 6.65
N PRO A 123 -12.79 12.28 6.40
CA PRO A 123 -11.82 13.16 5.73
C PRO A 123 -10.48 13.31 6.43
N ASN A 124 -10.49 13.25 7.77
CA ASN A 124 -9.30 13.45 8.61
C ASN A 124 -8.65 12.13 9.05
N ALA A 125 -9.13 10.98 8.56
CA ALA A 125 -8.48 9.71 8.83
C ALA A 125 -7.16 9.62 8.08
N ARG A 126 -6.13 9.10 8.76
CA ARG A 126 -4.80 8.90 8.22
C ARG A 126 -4.30 7.49 8.51
N LEU A 127 -3.40 7.02 7.65
CA LEU A 127 -2.71 5.75 7.85
C LEU A 127 -1.43 5.98 8.65
N VAL A 128 -1.13 5.03 9.53
CA VAL A 128 0.08 5.03 10.36
C VAL A 128 0.78 3.69 10.23
N SER A 129 2.10 3.73 10.04
CA SER A 129 2.95 2.55 10.02
C SER A 129 2.96 1.84 11.35
N THR A 130 2.73 0.53 11.35
CA THR A 130 2.95 -0.30 12.52
C THR A 130 4.38 -0.86 12.53
N SER A 131 4.81 -1.41 13.66
CA SER A 131 6.06 -2.16 13.77
C SER A 131 5.98 -3.57 13.15
N THR A 132 4.83 -3.98 12.62
CA THR A 132 4.62 -5.33 12.10
C THR A 132 4.85 -5.39 10.61
N CYS A 133 5.76 -6.27 10.21
CA CYS A 133 5.99 -6.66 8.83
C CYS A 133 5.74 -8.15 8.67
N ILE A 134 5.22 -8.54 7.52
CA ILE A 134 4.95 -9.94 7.15
C ILE A 134 5.56 -10.22 5.78
N THR A 135 6.00 -11.47 5.58
CA THR A 135 6.41 -11.96 4.27
C THR A 135 5.26 -12.73 3.64
N VAL A 136 4.91 -12.40 2.41
CA VAL A 136 3.82 -13.06 1.67
C VAL A 136 4.28 -13.46 0.28
N ASP A 137 3.69 -14.55 -0.22
CA ASP A 137 3.77 -14.90 -1.64
C ASP A 137 2.64 -14.16 -2.37
N LEU A 138 3.01 -13.23 -3.25
CA LEU A 138 2.05 -12.40 -3.99
C LEU A 138 1.23 -13.23 -4.99
N SER A 139 1.70 -14.41 -5.40
CA SER A 139 0.95 -15.32 -6.28
C SER A 139 -0.26 -15.97 -5.58
N CYS A 140 -0.35 -15.89 -4.25
CA CYS A 140 -1.50 -16.37 -3.49
C CYS A 140 -2.75 -15.49 -3.62
N PHE A 141 -2.61 -14.25 -4.09
CA PHE A 141 -3.69 -13.26 -4.14
C PHE A 141 -4.29 -13.13 -5.55
N CYS A 142 -5.59 -12.89 -5.61
CA CYS A 142 -6.32 -12.81 -6.87
C CYS A 142 -6.58 -11.37 -7.32
N ALA A 143 -6.59 -10.42 -6.38
CA ALA A 143 -6.80 -9.02 -6.72
C ALA A 143 -6.02 -8.11 -5.76
N ILE A 144 -5.79 -6.90 -6.25
CA ILE A 144 -5.18 -5.80 -5.51
C ILE A 144 -6.05 -4.55 -5.72
N GLN A 145 -6.26 -3.80 -4.66
CA GLN A 145 -6.89 -2.49 -4.72
C GLN A 145 -5.96 -1.45 -4.12
N CYS A 146 -5.48 -0.54 -4.98
CA CYS A 146 -4.72 0.61 -4.55
C CYS A 146 -5.62 1.63 -3.84
N LEU A 147 -5.10 2.23 -2.78
CA LEU A 147 -5.70 3.35 -2.09
C LEU A 147 -5.04 4.67 -2.53
N ARG A 148 -5.56 5.80 -2.04
CA ARG A 148 -4.98 7.12 -2.29
C ARG A 148 -3.55 7.21 -1.74
N ASP A 149 -2.69 7.92 -2.46
CA ASP A 149 -1.30 8.17 -2.05
C ASP A 149 -1.27 8.93 -0.71
N VAL A 150 -0.37 8.51 0.18
CA VAL A 150 -0.23 9.08 1.52
C VAL A 150 1.25 9.23 1.89
N SER A 151 1.52 10.05 2.91
CA SER A 151 2.83 10.14 3.55
C SER A 151 2.75 9.48 4.92
N ILE A 152 3.61 8.49 5.16
CA ILE A 152 3.67 7.69 6.40
C ILE A 152 5.08 7.60 6.93
#